data_AF-A0A752ICW4-F1
#
_entry.id   AF-A0A752ICW4-F1
#
_cell.length_a   1.000
_cell.length_b   1.000
_cell.length_c   1.000
_cell.angle_alpha   90.00
_cell.angle_beta   90.00
_cell.angle_gamma   90.00
#
_symmetry.space_group_name_H-M   'P 1'
#
loop_
_entity.id
_entity.type
_entity.pdbx_description
1 polymer ?
#
loop_
_entity_poly.entity_id
_entity_poly.type
_entity_poly.pdbx_seq_one_letter_code
_entity_poly.pdbx_strand_id
1 'polypeptide(L)'
;YYYDKAGNLLDNEGQGAVMSNRLPGCGRDRYGYNEWGELTTRRDQQLEWNAQGQLTRVISGNTETHYGYDALGRRTRKATYGRHTGHTARSRTDFVWEGFRLLQENV
;
A
#
# COMPACT_ATOMS: atom_id res chain seq x y z
N TYR A 1 -4.57 9.81 -19.29
CA TYR A 1 -4.39 9.73 -17.83
C TYR A 1 -3.50 10.88 -17.41
N TYR A 2 -3.95 11.69 -16.47
CA TYR A 2 -3.25 12.88 -16.00
C TYR A 2 -2.68 12.60 -14.60
N TYR A 3 -1.57 13.21 -14.24
CA TYR A 3 -0.93 13.01 -12.93
C TYR A 3 -0.60 14.36 -12.31
N ASP A 4 -0.75 14.48 -10.99
CA ASP A 4 -0.20 15.64 -10.28
C ASP A 4 1.30 15.50 -10.03
N LYS A 5 1.92 16.59 -9.56
CA LYS A 5 3.36 16.67 -9.30
C LYS A 5 3.85 15.73 -8.18
N ALA A 6 2.94 15.11 -7.43
CA ALA A 6 3.23 14.11 -6.40
C ALA A 6 3.02 12.67 -6.90
N GLY A 7 2.64 12.47 -8.17
CA GLY A 7 2.48 11.17 -8.81
C GLY A 7 1.07 10.59 -8.73
N ASN A 8 0.07 11.39 -8.38
CA ASN A 8 -1.29 10.91 -8.15
C ASN A 8 -2.11 10.94 -9.43
N LEU A 9 -2.85 9.87 -9.68
CA LEU A 9 -3.68 9.73 -10.88
C LEU A 9 -4.90 10.66 -10.82
N LEU A 10 -4.93 11.66 -11.70
CA LEU A 10 -6.04 12.60 -11.88
C LEU A 10 -7.03 12.08 -12.93
N ASP A 11 -8.31 12.32 -12.67
CA ASP A 11 -9.42 11.89 -13.53
C ASP A 11 -9.57 12.80 -14.77
N ASN A 12 -9.14 14.06 -14.70
CA ASN A 12 -9.10 15.01 -15.82
C ASN A 12 -7.96 16.05 -15.69
N GLU A 13 -7.55 16.64 -16.82
CA GLU A 13 -6.41 17.59 -16.94
C GLU A 13 -6.59 18.90 -16.14
N GLY A 14 -7.83 19.24 -15.78
CA GLY A 14 -8.20 20.40 -14.98
C GLY A 14 -8.39 20.13 -13.48
N GLN A 15 -8.16 18.89 -13.02
CA GLN A 15 -8.27 18.57 -11.59
C GLN A 15 -7.04 19.11 -10.86
N GLY A 16 -7.26 20.05 -9.95
CA GLY A 16 -6.20 20.59 -9.09
C GLY A 16 -5.49 19.48 -8.31
N ALA A 17 -4.29 19.78 -7.80
CA ALA A 17 -3.50 18.84 -7.01
C ALA A 17 -4.38 18.14 -5.97
N VAL A 18 -4.28 16.81 -5.88
CA VAL A 18 -5.11 16.03 -4.98
C VAL A 18 -4.80 16.51 -3.57
N MET A 19 -5.77 17.14 -2.91
CA MET A 19 -5.55 17.70 -1.58
C MET A 19 -5.07 16.59 -0.64
N SER A 20 -3.92 16.84 -0.01
CA SER A 20 -3.25 15.91 0.91
C SER A 20 -2.86 14.56 0.30
N ASN A 21 -2.75 14.46 -1.04
CA ASN A 21 -2.48 13.20 -1.73
C ASN A 21 -3.50 12.08 -1.38
N ARG A 22 -4.79 12.45 -1.29
CA ARG A 22 -5.89 11.51 -1.02
C ARG A 22 -6.83 11.46 -2.22
N LEU A 23 -6.67 10.45 -3.06
CA LEU A 23 -7.52 10.21 -4.23
C LEU A 23 -8.94 9.82 -3.81
N PRO A 24 -9.97 10.69 -3.96
CA PRO A 24 -11.33 10.33 -3.56
C PRO A 24 -11.93 9.21 -4.44
N GLY A 25 -11.38 9.00 -5.63
CA GLY A 25 -11.89 8.13 -6.66
C GLY A 25 -11.11 8.32 -7.95
N CYS A 26 -10.97 7.26 -8.76
CA CYS A 26 -10.67 7.39 -10.19
C CYS A 26 -11.67 6.50 -10.93
N GLY A 27 -12.55 7.09 -11.74
CA GLY A 27 -13.64 6.39 -12.40
C GLY A 27 -14.57 5.61 -11.44
N ARG A 28 -14.63 4.28 -11.58
CA ARG A 28 -15.47 3.37 -10.76
C ARG A 28 -14.85 2.98 -9.42
N ASP A 29 -13.62 3.40 -9.14
CA ASP A 29 -12.89 2.98 -7.96
C ASP A 29 -13.25 3.86 -6.77
N ARG A 30 -13.84 3.26 -5.73
CA ARG A 30 -14.09 3.93 -4.45
C ARG A 30 -12.90 3.70 -3.52
N TYR A 31 -12.41 4.80 -2.95
CA TYR A 31 -11.37 4.83 -1.93
C TYR A 31 -11.99 5.32 -0.62
N GLY A 32 -11.84 4.55 0.45
CA GLY A 32 -12.22 4.95 1.81
C GLY A 32 -10.98 5.30 2.62
N TYR A 33 -11.11 6.30 3.49
CA TYR A 33 -10.03 6.83 4.30
C TYR A 33 -10.43 6.84 5.78
N ASN A 34 -9.47 6.65 6.68
CA ASN A 34 -9.68 6.90 8.12
C ASN A 34 -9.54 8.40 8.46
N GLU A 35 -9.78 8.74 9.73
CA GLU A 35 -9.71 10.12 10.25
C GLU A 35 -8.31 10.75 10.09
N TRP A 36 -7.26 9.93 10.08
CA TRP A 36 -5.88 10.36 9.81
C TRP A 36 -5.56 10.48 8.32
N GLY A 37 -6.45 10.00 7.45
CA GLY A 37 -6.31 10.09 6.00
C GLY A 37 -5.62 8.95 5.31
N GLU A 38 -5.41 7.87 6.03
CA GLU A 38 -4.82 6.67 5.46
C GLU A 38 -5.90 5.91 4.71
N LEU A 39 -5.53 5.36 3.57
CA LEU A 39 -6.43 4.63 2.70
C LEU A 39 -6.80 3.31 3.35
N THR A 40 -8.02 3.14 3.88
CA THR A 40 -8.45 1.90 4.55
C THR A 40 -9.18 0.95 3.62
N THR A 41 -9.81 1.45 2.56
CA THR A 41 -10.50 0.61 1.57
C THR A 41 -10.24 1.10 0.16
N ARG A 42 -10.00 0.18 -0.77
CA ARG A 42 -9.83 0.47 -2.19
C ARG A 42 -10.54 -0.60 -3.01
N ARG A 43 -11.64 -0.26 -3.67
CA ARG A 43 -12.47 -1.23 -4.42
C ARG A 43 -12.84 -2.40 -3.50
N ASP A 44 -12.26 -3.57 -3.72
CA ASP A 44 -12.46 -4.81 -2.95
C ASP A 44 -11.28 -5.14 -2.01
N GLN A 45 -10.39 -4.17 -1.80
CA GLN A 45 -9.22 -4.29 -0.94
C GLN A 45 -9.44 -3.57 0.39
N GLN A 46 -9.05 -4.23 1.48
CA GLN A 46 -8.96 -3.63 2.80
C GLN A 46 -7.48 -3.44 3.16
N LEU A 47 -7.15 -2.27 3.69
CA LEU A 47 -5.79 -1.86 4.00
C LEU A 47 -5.71 -1.50 5.48
N GLU A 48 -4.71 -2.06 6.16
CA GLU A 48 -4.44 -1.78 7.58
C GLU A 48 -3.10 -1.09 7.71
N TRP A 49 -3.07 -0.08 8.58
CA TRP A 49 -1.90 0.76 8.83
C TRP A 49 -1.52 0.69 10.30
N ASN A 50 -0.23 0.85 10.60
CA ASN A 50 0.22 1.02 11.97
C ASN A 50 0.13 2.49 12.41
N ALA A 51 0.33 2.74 13.70
CA ALA A 51 0.30 4.09 14.26
C ALA A 51 1.36 5.07 13.69
N GLN A 52 2.32 4.57 12.90
CA GLN A 52 3.37 5.38 12.26
C GLN A 52 3.03 5.75 10.82
N GLY A 53 1.82 5.46 10.33
CA GLY A 53 1.46 5.80 8.96
C GLY A 53 1.84 4.74 7.93
N GLN A 54 2.16 3.51 8.35
CA GLN A 54 2.75 2.49 7.47
C GLN A 54 1.78 1.35 7.21
N LEU A 55 1.59 1.02 5.93
CA LEU A 55 0.71 -0.05 5.49
C LEU A 55 1.24 -1.41 5.90
N THR A 56 0.67 -2.05 6.92
CA THR A 56 1.11 -3.35 7.43
C THR A 56 0.40 -4.52 6.78
N ARG A 57 -0.84 -4.34 6.31
CA ARG A 57 -1.63 -5.42 5.72
C ARG A 57 -2.53 -4.94 4.60
N VAL A 58 -2.70 -5.78 3.57
CA VAL A 58 -3.66 -5.60 2.48
C VAL A 58 -4.41 -6.91 2.28
N ILE A 59 -5.71 -6.90 2.43
CA ILE A 59 -6.59 -8.03 2.13
C ILE A 59 -7.23 -7.76 0.77
N SER A 60 -7.14 -8.72 -0.16
CA SER A 60 -7.67 -8.61 -1.52
C SER A 60 -8.36 -9.93 -1.89
N GLY A 61 -9.68 -9.99 -1.72
CA GLY A 61 -10.45 -11.22 -1.94
C GLY A 61 -9.96 -12.38 -1.05
N ASN A 62 -9.40 -13.43 -1.67
CA ASN A 62 -8.91 -14.62 -0.96
C ASN A 62 -7.40 -14.59 -0.65
N THR A 63 -6.73 -13.45 -0.86
CA THR A 63 -5.33 -13.27 -0.48
C THR A 63 -5.18 -12.15 0.54
N GLU A 64 -4.14 -12.26 1.34
CA GLU A 64 -3.70 -11.20 2.22
C GLU A 64 -2.19 -11.00 2.10
N THR A 65 -1.75 -9.76 1.97
CA THR A 65 -0.34 -9.39 1.89
C THR A 65 0.04 -8.62 3.13
N HIS A 66 1.11 -9.04 3.79
CA HIS A 66 1.68 -8.42 4.98
C HIS A 66 2.98 -7.73 4.61
N TYR A 67 3.20 -6.57 5.20
CA TYR A 67 4.41 -5.77 5.01
C TYR A 67 5.09 -5.54 6.36
N GLY A 68 6.40 -5.80 6.39
CA GLY A 68 7.26 -5.47 7.51
C GLY A 68 8.10 -4.26 7.19
N TYR A 69 8.35 -3.42 8.20
CA TYR A 69 9.19 -2.24 8.11
C TYR A 69 10.24 -2.25 9.20
N ASP A 70 11.38 -1.60 8.96
CA ASP A 70 12.34 -1.27 10.01
C ASP A 70 11.98 0.06 10.71
N ALA A 71 12.74 0.40 11.75
CA ALA A 71 12.54 1.63 12.52
C ALA A 71 12.78 2.92 11.72
N LEU A 72 13.45 2.84 10.56
CA LEU A 72 13.62 3.97 9.64
C LEU A 72 12.48 4.07 8.61
N GLY A 73 11.52 3.15 8.70
CA GLY A 73 10.32 3.10 7.89
C GLY A 73 10.49 2.47 6.52
N ARG A 74 11.59 1.77 6.27
CA ARG A 74 11.85 1.07 5.00
C ARG A 74 11.23 -0.32 5.05
N ARG A 75 10.69 -0.81 3.93
CA ARG A 75 10.14 -2.17 3.85
C ARG A 75 11.25 -3.19 3.97
N THR A 76 11.15 -4.07 4.96
CA THR A 76 12.07 -5.20 5.17
C THR A 76 11.46 -6.51 4.71
N ARG A 77 10.12 -6.59 4.61
CA ARG A 77 9.42 -7.81 4.22
C ARG A 77 8.13 -7.52 3.49
N LYS A 78 7.80 -8.38 2.53
CA LYS A 78 6.49 -8.49 1.89
C LYS A 78 6.13 -9.97 1.81
N ALA A 79 5.02 -10.40 2.38
CA ALA A 79 4.60 -11.79 2.32
C ALA A 79 3.11 -11.89 1.98
N THR A 80 2.76 -12.69 0.99
CA THR A 80 1.38 -12.91 0.57
C THR A 80 0.93 -14.30 0.97
N TYR A 81 -0.23 -14.39 1.60
CA TYR A 81 -0.86 -15.60 2.11
C TYR A 81 -2.22 -15.80 1.46
N GLY A 82 -2.71 -17.03 1.48
CA GLY A 82 -4.12 -17.31 1.19
C GLY A 82 -4.95 -17.09 2.45
N ARG A 83 -5.93 -16.18 2.40
CA ARG A 83 -6.73 -15.74 3.54
C ARG A 83 -7.41 -16.89 4.28
N HIS A 84 -7.77 -17.94 3.55
CA HIS A 84 -8.43 -19.13 4.09
C HIS A 84 -7.62 -20.42 3.92
N THR A 85 -6.42 -20.35 3.31
CA THR A 85 -5.69 -21.56 2.87
C THR A 85 -4.29 -21.72 3.45
N GLY A 86 -3.89 -20.94 4.46
CA GLY A 86 -2.83 -21.42 5.36
C GLY A 86 -1.83 -20.40 5.89
N HIS A 87 -1.12 -20.89 6.91
CA HIS A 87 0.00 -20.26 7.61
C HIS A 87 1.28 -20.14 6.75
N THR A 88 1.27 -20.72 5.54
CA THR A 88 2.40 -20.70 4.61
C THR A 88 2.24 -19.57 3.60
N ALA A 89 3.28 -18.75 3.46
CA ALA A 89 3.29 -17.70 2.46
C ALA A 89 3.29 -18.30 1.05
N ARG A 90 2.38 -17.86 0.18
CA ARG A 90 2.37 -18.16 -1.26
C ARG A 90 3.52 -17.48 -1.98
N SER A 91 3.89 -16.31 -1.52
CA SER A 91 5.09 -15.60 -1.93
C SER A 91 5.63 -14.81 -0.75
N ARG A 92 6.94 -14.77 -0.62
CA ARG A 92 7.61 -13.94 0.37
C ARG A 92 8.76 -13.23 -0.33
N THR A 93 9.00 -12.00 0.09
CA THR A 93 10.12 -11.22 -0.36
C THR A 93 10.72 -10.53 0.85
N ASP A 94 11.99 -10.75 1.12
CA ASP A 94 12.73 -10.07 2.17
C ASP A 94 13.71 -9.07 1.53
N PHE A 95 13.71 -7.85 2.05
CA PHE A 95 14.49 -6.73 1.55
C PHE A 95 15.60 -6.41 2.55
N VAL A 96 16.85 -6.39 2.07
CA VAL A 96 18.03 -6.07 2.87
C VAL A 96 18.54 -4.69 2.46
N TRP A 97 18.76 -3.82 3.44
CA TRP A 97 19.17 -2.43 3.22
C TRP A 97 20.56 -2.16 3.79
N GLU A 98 21.37 -1.39 3.05
CA GLU A 98 22.63 -0.81 3.50
C GLU A 98 22.50 0.72 3.45
N GLY A 99 22.34 1.36 4.62
CA GLY A 99 21.94 2.77 4.66
C GLY A 99 20.67 2.98 3.82
N PHE A 100 20.62 4.00 2.97
CA PHE A 100 19.45 4.25 2.12
C PHE A 100 19.41 3.39 0.84
N ARG A 101 20.36 2.46 0.64
CA ARG A 101 20.45 1.63 -0.56
C ARG A 101 19.83 0.26 -0.32
N LEU A 102 18.95 -0.19 -1.21
CA LEU A 102 18.49 -1.57 -1.24
C LEU A 102 19.65 -2.44 -1.72
N LEU A 103 20.13 -3.33 -0.86
CA LEU A 103 21.25 -4.21 -1.12
C LEU A 103 20.80 -5.50 -1.81
N GLN A 104 19.66 -6.06 -1.38
CA GLN A 104 19.18 -7.34 -1.87
C GLN A 104 17.65 -7.50 -1.74
N GLU A 105 17.07 -8.19 -2.71
CA GLU A 105 15.69 -8.69 -2.69
C GLU A 105 15.73 -10.23 -2.76
N ASN A 106 15.26 -10.89 -1.71
CA ASN A 106 15.24 -12.35 -1.60
C ASN A 106 13.80 -12.85 -1.74
N VAL A 107 13.52 -13.67 -2.76
CA VAL A 107 12.18 -14.20 -3.10
C VAL A 107 12.07 -15.68 -2.73
#